data_AF-A0A1X0QD36-F1
#
_entry.id   AF-A0A1X0QD36-F1
#
_cell.length_a   1.000
_cell.length_b   1.000
_cell.length_c   1.000
_cell.angle_alpha   90.00
_cell.angle_beta   90.00
_cell.angle_gamma   90.00
#
_symmetry.space_group_name_H-M   'P 1'
#
loop_
_entity.id
_entity.type
_entity.pdbx_description
1 polymer ?
#
loop_
_entity_poly.entity_id
_entity_poly.type
_entity_poly.pdbx_seq_one_letter_code
_entity_poly.pdbx_strand_id
1 'polypeptide(L)'
;MDLIEDKIKNNLITEEQGRYIAAKYDDFVERFLKINHTSINFSGKILTYNFVEGVWKFVVSNLDVSHNNRMYKIPLVTIVAMESDTDKDSGRKKRKLK
;
A
#
# COMPACT_ATOMS: atom_id res chain seq x y z
N MET A 1 -8.24 9.65 10.10
CA MET A 1 -9.38 10.48 9.67
C MET A 1 -10.19 10.93 10.87
N ASP A 2 -10.41 10.06 11.85
CA ASP A 2 -11.16 10.32 13.08
C ASP A 2 -10.75 11.63 13.79
N LEU A 3 -9.45 11.90 13.92
CA LEU A 3 -8.97 13.16 14.53
C LEU A 3 -9.36 14.42 13.74
N ILE A 4 -9.36 14.35 12.40
CA ILE A 4 -9.75 15.48 11.55
C ILE A 4 -11.26 15.72 11.71
N GLU A 5 -12.05 14.65 11.68
CA GLU A 5 -13.50 14.71 11.89
C GLU A 5 -13.86 15.27 13.26
N ASP A 6 -13.18 14.84 14.32
CA ASP A 6 -13.41 15.36 15.67
C ASP A 6 -13.07 16.85 15.77
N LYS A 7 -12.02 17.32 15.09
CA LYS A 7 -11.68 18.74 15.04
C LYS A 7 -12.70 19.57 14.24
N ILE A 8 -13.28 19.00 13.19
CA ILE A 8 -14.38 19.65 12.44
C ILE A 8 -15.63 19.73 13.32
N LYS A 9 -16.02 18.63 13.99
CA LYS A 9 -17.18 18.60 14.90
C LYS A 9 -17.07 19.61 16.03
N ASN A 10 -15.85 19.81 16.54
CA ASN A 10 -15.57 20.79 17.59
C ASN A 10 -15.34 22.22 17.05
N ASN A 11 -15.60 22.48 15.76
CA ASN A 11 -15.39 23.78 15.10
C ASN A 11 -13.97 24.35 15.24
N LEU A 12 -12.96 23.49 15.42
CA LEU A 12 -11.55 23.88 15.53
C LEU A 12 -10.91 24.10 14.16
N ILE A 13 -11.42 23.43 13.13
CA ILE A 13 -11.02 23.57 11.73
C ILE A 13 -12.26 23.49 10.85
N THR A 14 -12.20 24.10 9.67
CA THR A 14 -13.27 23.96 8.66
C THR A 14 -13.16 22.62 7.93
N GLU A 15 -14.24 22.21 7.27
CA GLU A 15 -14.23 21.01 6.43
C GLU A 15 -13.22 21.13 5.29
N GLU A 16 -13.11 22.31 4.68
CA GLU A 16 -12.13 22.59 3.63
C GLU A 16 -10.69 22.43 4.13
N GLN A 17 -10.39 22.94 5.32
CA GLN A 17 -9.09 22.75 5.96
C GLN A 17 -8.83 21.26 6.27
N GLY A 18 -9.85 20.52 6.70
CA GLY A 18 -9.75 19.08 6.92
C GLY A 18 -9.40 18.30 5.64
N ARG A 19 -10.09 18.61 4.54
CA ARG A 19 -9.79 18.02 3.21
C ARG A 19 -8.39 18.37 2.74
N TYR A 20 -7.96 19.62 2.94
CA TYR A 20 -6.60 20.05 2.60
C TYR A 20 -5.54 19.29 3.40
N ILE A 21 -5.74 19.12 4.71
CA ILE A 21 -4.83 18.36 5.59
C ILE A 21 -4.76 16.91 5.14
N ALA A 22 -5.89 16.27 4.82
CA ALA A 22 -5.91 14.89 4.32
C ALA A 22 -5.12 14.75 3.01
N ALA A 23 -5.34 15.64 2.05
CA ALA A 23 -4.58 15.64 0.79
C ALA A 23 -3.07 15.82 1.02
N LYS A 24 -2.67 16.72 1.94
CA LYS A 24 -1.25 16.89 2.31
C LYS A 24 -0.66 15.69 3.03
N TYR A 25 -1.47 14.96 3.79
CA TYR A 25 -1.04 13.71 4.41
C TYR A 25 -0.79 12.64 3.35
N ASP A 26 -1.66 12.48 2.36
CA ASP A 26 -1.47 11.53 1.27
C ASP A 26 -0.17 11.82 0.48
N ASP A 27 0.05 13.08 0.09
CA ASP A 27 1.30 13.53 -0.55
C ASP A 27 2.55 13.21 0.29
N PHE A 28 2.43 13.29 1.62
CA PHE A 28 3.53 13.03 2.53
C PHE A 28 3.79 11.53 2.68
N VAL A 29 2.75 10.72 2.85
CA VAL A 29 2.86 9.25 2.98
C VAL A 29 3.53 8.66 1.76
N GLU A 30 3.15 9.08 0.55
CA GLU A 30 3.75 8.59 -0.68
C GLU A 30 5.27 8.88 -0.71
N ARG A 31 5.67 10.12 -0.40
CA ARG A 31 7.09 10.51 -0.32
C ARG A 31 7.84 9.77 0.77
N PHE A 32 7.22 9.61 1.93
CA PHE A 32 7.82 8.93 3.07
C PHE A 32 8.07 7.45 2.78
N LEU A 33 7.12 6.75 2.16
CA LEU A 33 7.24 5.33 1.80
C LEU A 33 8.26 5.09 0.67
N LYS A 34 8.41 6.02 -0.27
CA LYS A 34 9.48 5.95 -1.29
C LYS A 34 10.87 5.94 -0.64
N ILE A 35 11.06 6.72 0.42
CA ILE A 35 12.34 6.80 1.15
C ILE A 35 12.50 5.64 2.13
N ASN A 36 11.43 5.28 2.83
CA ASN A 36 11.46 4.31 3.93
C ASN A 36 10.70 3.04 3.53
N HIS A 37 11.33 2.19 2.74
CA HIS A 37 10.81 0.87 2.41
C HIS A 37 11.79 -0.23 2.85
N THR A 38 11.23 -1.35 3.27
CA THR A 38 11.97 -2.58 3.54
C THR A 38 11.38 -3.69 2.68
N SER A 39 12.23 -4.62 2.24
CA SER A 39 11.76 -5.77 1.47
C SER A 39 11.21 -6.83 2.40
N ILE A 40 10.04 -7.37 2.04
CA ILE A 40 9.36 -8.44 2.76
C ILE A 40 9.09 -9.55 1.75
N ASN A 41 9.34 -10.80 2.16
CA ASN A 41 8.96 -11.97 1.38
C ASN A 41 7.70 -12.57 1.98
N PHE A 42 6.75 -12.98 1.15
CA PHE A 42 5.54 -13.67 1.62
C PHE A 42 5.11 -14.78 0.67
N SER A 43 4.46 -15.80 1.23
CA SER A 43 3.79 -16.87 0.50
C SER A 43 2.43 -17.15 1.13
N GLY A 44 1.44 -17.54 0.34
CA GLY A 44 0.10 -17.83 0.84
C GLY A 44 -0.83 -18.32 -0.26
N LYS A 45 -2.04 -18.73 0.11
CA LYS A 45 -3.05 -19.23 -0.83
C LYS A 45 -4.04 -18.13 -1.20
N ILE A 46 -4.04 -17.70 -2.45
CA ILE A 46 -5.06 -16.79 -2.99
C ILE A 46 -6.42 -17.49 -2.96
N LEU A 47 -7.40 -16.87 -2.30
CA LEU A 47 -8.79 -17.31 -2.28
C LEU A 47 -9.57 -16.67 -3.42
N THR A 48 -9.47 -15.34 -3.54
CA THR A 48 -10.11 -14.56 -4.60
C THR A 48 -9.20 -13.41 -5.02
N TYR A 49 -9.37 -12.95 -6.25
CA TYR A 49 -8.70 -11.75 -6.76
C TYR A 49 -9.64 -10.97 -7.67
N ASN A 50 -9.45 -9.66 -7.73
CA ASN A 50 -10.17 -8.77 -8.64
C ASN A 50 -9.25 -7.63 -9.08
N PHE A 51 -9.51 -7.10 -10.28
CA PHE A 51 -8.87 -5.91 -10.82
C PHE A 51 -9.93 -4.96 -11.34
N VAL A 52 -10.00 -3.77 -10.75
CA VAL A 52 -10.96 -2.72 -11.11
C VAL A 52 -10.25 -1.38 -11.06
N GLU A 53 -10.37 -0.57 -12.12
CA GLU A 53 -9.87 0.81 -12.17
C GLU A 53 -8.38 0.96 -11.77
N GLY A 54 -7.52 0.06 -12.24
CA GLY A 54 -6.08 0.14 -11.95
C GLY A 54 -5.68 -0.39 -10.56
N VAL A 55 -6.62 -0.96 -9.81
CA VAL A 55 -6.39 -1.49 -8.47
C VAL A 55 -6.59 -3.00 -8.45
N TRP A 56 -5.54 -3.71 -8.06
CA TRP A 56 -5.60 -5.13 -7.72
C TRP A 56 -6.03 -5.32 -6.28
N LYS A 57 -6.94 -6.27 -6.07
CA LYS A 57 -7.36 -6.73 -4.74
C LYS A 57 -7.23 -8.24 -4.68
N PHE A 58 -6.53 -8.74 -3.67
CA PHE A 58 -6.36 -10.17 -3.39
C PHE A 58 -6.87 -10.48 -1.99
N VAL A 59 -7.62 -11.57 -1.84
CA VAL A 59 -7.91 -12.16 -0.53
C VAL A 59 -7.05 -13.41 -0.40
N VAL A 60 -6.18 -13.45 0.61
CA VAL A 60 -5.17 -14.50 0.78
C VAL A 60 -5.35 -15.17 2.14
N SER A 61 -5.32 -16.49 2.15
CA SER A 61 -5.35 -17.31 3.36
C SER A 61 -3.98 -17.92 3.65
N ASN A 62 -3.70 -18.15 4.93
CA ASN A 62 -2.45 -18.74 5.42
C ASN A 62 -1.22 -18.04 4.84
N LEU A 63 -1.16 -16.72 5.01
CA LEU A 63 -0.03 -15.92 4.55
C LEU A 63 1.13 -16.07 5.55
N ASP A 64 2.21 -16.69 5.11
CA ASP A 64 3.49 -16.72 5.80
C ASP A 64 4.34 -15.54 5.32
N VAL A 65 4.71 -14.65 6.23
CA VAL A 65 5.49 -13.44 5.94
C VAL A 65 6.85 -13.54 6.62
N SER A 66 7.93 -13.42 5.86
CA SER A 66 9.30 -13.37 6.36
C SER A 66 9.87 -11.97 6.25
N HIS A 67 10.22 -11.39 7.40
CA HIS A 67 10.85 -10.07 7.48
C HIS A 67 11.88 -10.06 8.61
N ASN A 68 13.13 -9.69 8.30
CA ASN A 68 14.25 -9.61 9.25
C ASN A 68 14.43 -10.88 10.11
N ASN A 69 14.46 -12.06 9.47
CA ASN A 69 14.58 -13.38 10.11
C ASN A 69 13.43 -13.72 11.09
N ARG A 70 12.32 -12.99 11.04
CA ARG A 70 11.09 -13.31 11.77
C ARG A 70 10.02 -13.76 10.80
N MET A 71 9.31 -14.81 11.19
CA MET A 71 8.19 -15.36 10.46
C MET A 71 6.89 -14.97 11.15
N TYR A 72 5.96 -14.39 10.39
CA TYR A 72 4.63 -14.02 10.84
C TYR A 72 3.61 -14.84 10.07
N LYS A 73 2.64 -15.42 10.78
CA LYS A 73 1.56 -16.20 10.19
C LYS A 73 0.27 -15.40 10.27
N ILE A 74 -0.32 -15.10 9.12
CA ILE A 74 -1.56 -14.33 9.01
C ILE A 74 -2.63 -15.24 8.41
N PRO A 75 -3.65 -15.65 9.19
CA PRO A 75 -4.65 -16.62 8.73
C PRO A 75 -5.45 -16.15 7.51
N LEU A 76 -5.78 -14.86 7.46
CA LEU A 76 -6.54 -14.24 6.38
C LEU A 76 -6.12 -12.77 6.25
N VAL A 77 -5.83 -12.32 5.03
CA VAL A 77 -5.46 -10.94 4.72
C VAL A 77 -6.04 -10.50 3.39
N THR A 78 -6.32 -9.21 3.27
CA THR A 78 -6.63 -8.57 1.98
C THR A 78 -5.46 -7.70 1.56
N ILE A 79 -4.93 -7.92 0.36
CA ILE A 79 -3.87 -7.13 -0.24
C ILE A 79 -4.50 -6.24 -1.31
N VAL A 80 -4.32 -4.93 -1.20
CA VAL A 80 -4.76 -3.96 -2.21
C VAL A 80 -3.52 -3.28 -2.77
N ALA A 81 -3.36 -3.35 -4.08
CA ALA A 81 -2.21 -2.81 -4.79
C ALA A 81 -2.68 -1.94 -5.95
N MET A 82 -2.20 -0.70 -5.99
CA MET A 82 -2.37 0.20 -7.14
C MET A 82 -1.16 0.05 -8.05
N GLU A 83 -1.37 0.20 -9.35
CA GLU A 83 -0.26 0.26 -10.30
C GLU A 83 0.69 1.40 -9.94
N SER A 84 2.00 1.13 -9.94
CA SER A 84 3.01 2.15 -9.65
C SER A 84 3.48 2.81 -10.95
N ASP A 85 3.56 4.14 -10.99
CA ASP A 85 4.11 4.90 -12.12
C ASP A 85 5.61 4.62 -12.41
N THR A 86 6.28 3.84 -11.56
CA THR A 86 7.71 3.48 -11.66
C THR A 86 8.07 2.55 -12.83
N ASP A 87 7.09 2.00 -13.56
CA ASP A 87 7.34 0.99 -14.61
C ASP A 87 7.86 1.55 -15.95
N LYS A 88 8.11 2.86 -16.05
CA LYS A 88 8.69 3.45 -17.28
C LYS A 88 10.20 3.24 -17.46
N ASP A 89 10.93 2.75 -16.45
CA ASP A 89 12.41 2.75 -16.51
C ASP A 89 13.12 1.44 -16.12
N SER A 90 12.39 0.36 -15.82
CA SER A 90 13.02 -0.93 -15.45
C SER A 90 13.08 -1.93 -16.62
N GLY A 91 13.58 -1.47 -17.76
CA GLY A 91 13.94 -2.30 -18.91
C GLY A 91 15.10 -3.26 -18.57
N ARG A 92 14.81 -4.35 -17.85
CA ARG A 92 15.69 -5.52 -17.67
C ARG A 92 16.18 -5.99 -19.05
N LYS A 93 17.40 -5.62 -19.45
CA LYS A 93 18.08 -6.18 -20.62
C LYS A 93 18.09 -7.70 -20.50
N LYS A 94 17.27 -8.39 -21.29
CA LYS A 94 17.36 -9.85 -21.48
C LYS A 94 18.77 -10.16 -21.98
N ARG A 95 19.58 -10.81 -21.13
CA ARG A 95 20.88 -11.35 -21.52
C ARG A 95 20.61 -12.44 -22.55
N LYS A 96 20.84 -12.15 -23.85
CA LYS A 96 20.86 -13.19 -24.88
C LYS A 96 22.00 -14.14 -24.52
N LEU A 97 21.67 -15.37 -24.15
CA LEU A 97 22.63 -16.47 -24.09
C LEU A 97 23.12 -16.69 -25.53
N LYS A 98 24.44 -16.65 -25.71
CA LYS A 98 25.11 -17.07 -26.95
C LYS A 98 25.19 -18.58 -26.97
#